data_AF-A0A434I2H9-F1
#
_entry.id   AF-A0A434I2H9-F1
#
_cell.length_a   1.000
_cell.length_b   1.000
_cell.length_c   1.000
_cell.angle_alpha   90.00
_cell.angle_beta   90.00
_cell.angle_gamma   90.00
#
_symmetry.space_group_name_H-M   'P 1'
#
loop_
_entity.id
_entity.type
_entity.pdbx_description
1 polymer ?
#
loop_
_entity_poly.entity_id
_entity_poly.type
_entity_poly.pdbx_seq_one_letter_code
_entity_poly.pdbx_strand_id
1 'polypeptide(L)'
;MSHNTFGHLFRVTTWGESHGAALGCVVDGCPPGIRFTRADIQAELDKRRPGQSRFVTQRREPDEVKVLSGFIFDEDGETMITTGTPVSMLIENVDQRSKDYGEIARQYRPGHADYTYEVKYGVRDYRGGGRSSARETAARVAAGALARKVVPGVVVRGA
;
A
#
# COMPACT_ATOMS: atom_id res chain seq x y z
N MET A 1 10.03 9.82 6.97
CA MET A 1 8.88 9.81 7.90
C MET A 1 9.32 9.22 9.23
N SER A 2 8.98 9.82 10.36
CA SER A 2 9.32 9.27 11.70
C SER A 2 8.33 8.19 12.19
N HIS A 3 7.18 8.02 11.53
CA HIS A 3 6.20 6.97 11.83
C HIS A 3 5.65 6.36 10.54
N ASN A 4 5.77 5.04 10.39
CA ASN A 4 5.17 4.25 9.32
C ASN A 4 4.31 3.09 9.84
N THR A 5 4.08 3.03 11.15
CA THR A 5 3.24 2.04 11.82
C THR A 5 2.00 2.71 12.40
N PHE A 6 0.83 2.14 12.13
CA PHE A 6 -0.47 2.61 12.62
C PHE A 6 -1.11 1.54 13.49
N GLY A 7 -1.81 1.94 14.57
CA GLY A 7 -2.51 1.03 15.49
C GLY A 7 -1.67 0.58 16.70
N HIS A 8 -2.31 -0.17 17.61
CA HIS A 8 -1.71 -0.64 18.87
C HIS A 8 -1.72 -2.16 19.02
N LEU A 9 -2.89 -2.79 18.85
CA LEU A 9 -3.02 -4.24 18.88
C LEU A 9 -2.91 -4.79 17.46
N PHE A 10 -3.82 -4.36 16.58
CA PHE A 10 -3.72 -4.55 15.15
C PHE A 10 -2.83 -3.44 14.58
N ARG A 11 -1.58 -3.77 14.26
CA ARG A 11 -0.55 -2.83 13.84
C ARG A 11 -0.24 -2.99 12.35
N VAL A 12 -0.35 -1.90 11.60
CA VAL A 12 -0.04 -1.87 10.17
C VAL A 12 1.21 -1.06 9.93
N THR A 13 2.28 -1.70 9.45
CA THR A 13 3.52 -1.03 9.05
C THR A 13 3.64 -1.01 7.54
N THR A 14 3.76 0.16 6.91
CA THR A 14 3.92 0.27 5.45
C THR A 14 5.38 0.49 5.05
N TRP A 15 5.78 -0.03 3.90
CA TRP A 15 7.14 0.06 3.36
C TRP A 15 7.12 0.32 1.84
N GLY A 16 8.23 0.81 1.29
CA GLY A 16 8.42 1.08 -0.14
C GLY A 16 8.10 2.51 -0.60
N GLU A 17 8.61 2.82 -1.79
CA GLU A 17 8.54 4.11 -2.49
C GLU A 17 7.83 3.96 -3.85
N SER A 18 7.32 5.07 -4.39
CA SER A 18 6.59 5.06 -5.68
C SER A 18 7.41 4.69 -6.92
N HIS A 19 8.75 4.72 -6.82
CA HIS A 19 9.70 4.36 -7.89
C HIS A 19 10.67 3.27 -7.43
N GLY A 20 10.35 2.59 -6.33
CA GLY A 20 11.02 1.34 -5.96
C GLY A 20 10.47 0.18 -6.78
N ALA A 21 11.06 -1.00 -6.63
CA ALA A 21 10.57 -2.21 -7.29
C ALA A 21 9.14 -2.61 -6.83
N ALA A 22 8.83 -2.34 -5.56
CA ALA A 22 7.56 -2.67 -4.95
C ALA A 22 7.29 -1.75 -3.74
N LEU A 23 6.05 -1.80 -3.26
CA LEU A 23 5.68 -1.35 -1.93
C LEU A 23 4.85 -2.43 -1.23
N GLY A 24 4.58 -2.24 0.07
CA GLY A 24 3.79 -3.20 0.79
C GLY A 24 3.49 -2.81 2.21
N CYS A 25 2.93 -3.76 2.94
CA CYS A 25 2.69 -3.63 4.36
C CYS A 25 2.94 -4.94 5.10
N VAL A 26 3.12 -4.81 6.40
CA VAL A 26 3.06 -5.91 7.36
C VAL A 26 1.95 -5.58 8.35
N VAL A 27 1.02 -6.51 8.51
CA VAL A 27 -0.04 -6.45 9.51
C VAL A 27 0.35 -7.38 10.65
N ASP A 28 0.66 -6.81 11.81
CA ASP A 28 0.93 -7.54 13.04
C ASP A 28 -0.27 -7.47 14.00
N GLY A 29 -0.46 -8.52 14.80
CA GLY A 29 -1.61 -8.66 15.70
C GLY A 29 -2.95 -8.94 15.01
N CYS A 30 -2.92 -9.50 13.80
CA CYS A 30 -4.12 -10.07 13.19
C CYS A 30 -4.50 -11.36 13.95
N PRO A 31 -5.75 -11.52 14.42
CA PRO A 31 -6.16 -12.75 15.11
C PRO A 31 -5.99 -13.97 14.21
N PRO A 32 -5.65 -15.15 14.76
CA PRO A 32 -5.64 -16.40 13.99
C PRO A 32 -7.07 -16.81 13.57
N GLY A 33 -7.18 -17.63 12.53
CA GLY A 33 -8.45 -18.22 12.09
C GLY A 33 -9.30 -17.32 11.18
N ILE A 34 -8.88 -16.09 10.91
CA ILE A 34 -9.54 -15.22 9.92
C ILE A 34 -9.33 -15.80 8.52
N ARG A 35 -10.44 -16.11 7.84
CA ARG A 35 -10.48 -16.68 6.48
C ARG A 35 -10.64 -15.57 5.44
N PHE A 36 -9.78 -15.57 4.43
CA PHE A 36 -9.78 -14.58 3.35
C PHE A 36 -9.14 -15.16 2.09
N THR A 37 -9.45 -14.59 0.93
CA THR A 37 -8.81 -14.93 -0.34
C THR A 37 -7.98 -13.76 -0.87
N ARG A 38 -7.15 -14.00 -1.88
CA ARG A 38 -6.48 -12.91 -2.60
C ARG A 38 -7.51 -11.96 -3.23
N ALA A 39 -8.63 -12.49 -3.73
CA ALA A 39 -9.70 -11.72 -4.36
C ALA A 39 -10.38 -10.74 -3.39
N ASP A 40 -10.53 -11.11 -2.11
CA ASP A 40 -11.04 -10.19 -1.07
C ASP A 40 -10.22 -8.90 -0.99
N ILE A 41 -8.89 -9.02 -1.06
CA ILE A 41 -7.97 -7.89 -0.98
C ILE A 41 -7.92 -7.14 -2.32
N GLN A 42 -7.86 -7.88 -3.42
CA GLN A 42 -7.79 -7.31 -4.77
C GLN A 42 -9.01 -6.44 -5.07
N ALA A 43 -10.21 -6.84 -4.64
CA ALA A 43 -11.44 -6.07 -4.85
C ALA A 43 -11.37 -4.66 -4.22
N GLU A 44 -10.72 -4.50 -3.07
CA GLU A 44 -10.52 -3.18 -2.46
C GLU A 44 -9.41 -2.39 -3.17
N LEU A 45 -8.34 -3.06 -3.62
CA LEU A 45 -7.27 -2.43 -4.41
C LEU A 45 -7.77 -1.93 -5.76
N ASP A 46 -8.67 -2.66 -6.42
CA ASP A 46 -9.26 -2.28 -7.71
C ASP A 46 -10.12 -1.02 -7.59
N LYS A 47 -10.84 -0.84 -6.48
CA LYS A 47 -11.58 0.41 -6.17
C LYS A 47 -10.65 1.60 -5.98
N ARG A 48 -9.44 1.38 -5.43
CA ARG A 48 -8.41 2.41 -5.24
C ARG A 48 -7.66 2.74 -6.53
N ARG A 49 -7.53 1.76 -7.43
CA ARG A 49 -6.58 1.76 -8.53
C ARG A 49 -6.59 3.09 -9.31
N PRO A 50 -5.41 3.64 -9.66
CA PRO A 50 -5.33 4.86 -10.48
C PRO A 50 -5.96 4.67 -11.87
N GLY A 51 -6.22 5.78 -12.57
CA GLY A 51 -6.75 5.76 -13.95
C GLY A 51 -8.27 5.61 -14.08
N GLN A 52 -9.01 5.62 -12.97
CA GLN A 52 -10.49 5.58 -12.98
C GLN A 52 -11.14 6.92 -13.40
N SER A 53 -10.36 7.99 -13.50
CA SER A 53 -10.82 9.33 -13.89
C SER A 53 -9.75 10.09 -14.66
N ARG A 54 -10.16 11.07 -15.49
CA ARG A 54 -9.25 11.98 -16.20
C ARG A 54 -8.46 12.90 -15.26
N PHE A 55 -8.92 13.08 -14.02
CA PHE A 55 -8.29 13.97 -13.04
C PHE A 55 -7.25 13.27 -12.15
N VAL A 56 -7.10 11.95 -12.25
CA VAL A 56 -6.09 11.19 -11.51
C VAL A 56 -4.93 10.77 -12.41
N THR A 57 -3.84 10.30 -11.78
CA THR A 57 -2.69 9.76 -12.52
C THR A 57 -3.13 8.72 -13.55
N GLN A 58 -2.55 8.81 -14.74
CA GLN A 58 -2.82 7.92 -15.88
C GLN A 58 -1.98 6.64 -15.84
N ARG A 59 -1.22 6.42 -14.75
CA ARG A 59 -0.46 5.18 -14.55
C ARG A 59 -1.37 3.97 -14.59
N ARG A 60 -0.92 2.93 -15.28
CA ARG A 60 -1.61 1.64 -15.33
C ARG A 60 -0.90 0.65 -14.41
N GLU A 61 -1.10 0.85 -13.13
CA GLU A 61 -0.65 -0.10 -12.11
C GLU A 61 -1.79 -1.10 -11.87
N PRO A 62 -1.61 -2.41 -12.09
CA PRO A 62 -2.65 -3.40 -11.85
C PRO A 62 -2.89 -3.61 -10.33
N ASP A 63 -1.98 -3.13 -9.48
CA ASP A 63 -2.05 -3.23 -8.02
C ASP A 63 -2.26 -4.68 -7.54
N GLU A 64 -1.58 -5.62 -8.21
CA GLU A 64 -1.65 -7.03 -7.86
C GLU A 64 -0.99 -7.28 -6.50
N VAL A 65 -1.78 -7.76 -5.55
CA VAL A 65 -1.28 -8.13 -4.22
C VAL A 65 -0.74 -9.56 -4.21
N LYS A 66 0.41 -9.73 -3.56
CA LYS A 66 0.99 -11.02 -3.15
C LYS A 66 1.03 -11.07 -1.63
N VAL A 67 0.39 -12.08 -1.03
CA VAL A 67 0.48 -12.33 0.42
C VAL A 67 1.66 -13.27 0.65
N LEU A 68 2.60 -12.86 1.49
CA LEU A 68 3.91 -13.53 1.62
C LEU A 68 4.04 -14.37 2.91
N SER A 69 3.25 -14.09 3.93
CA SER A 69 3.34 -14.74 5.25
C SER A 69 2.08 -14.52 6.08
N GLY A 70 2.02 -15.14 7.25
CA GLY A 70 0.93 -14.95 8.23
C GLY A 70 -0.34 -15.74 7.93
N PHE A 71 -0.25 -16.71 7.00
CA PHE A 71 -1.37 -17.57 6.64
C PHE A 71 -0.92 -19.00 6.33
N ILE A 72 -1.88 -19.91 6.36
CA ILE A 72 -1.83 -21.22 5.72
C ILE A 72 -2.97 -21.32 4.71
N PHE A 73 -2.83 -22.18 3.70
CA PHE A 73 -3.95 -22.50 2.82
C PHE A 73 -4.90 -23.48 3.50
N ASP A 74 -6.19 -23.28 3.25
CA ASP A 74 -7.22 -24.28 3.49
C ASP A 74 -7.18 -25.38 2.43
N GLU A 75 -8.02 -26.41 2.57
CA GLU A 75 -8.04 -27.56 1.66
C GLU A 75 -8.44 -27.21 0.22
N ASP A 76 -9.14 -26.09 0.01
CA ASP A 76 -9.54 -25.59 -1.31
C ASP A 76 -8.37 -25.02 -2.13
N GLY A 77 -7.21 -24.77 -1.51
CA GLY A 77 -6.01 -24.20 -2.14
C GLY A 77 -6.12 -22.71 -2.51
N GLU A 78 -7.22 -22.03 -2.17
CA GLU A 78 -7.44 -20.61 -2.47
C GLU A 78 -7.66 -19.79 -1.20
N THR A 79 -8.41 -20.34 -0.24
CA THR A 79 -8.68 -19.69 1.03
C THR A 79 -7.43 -19.71 1.90
N MET A 80 -7.04 -18.52 2.33
CA MET A 80 -5.99 -18.31 3.32
C MET A 80 -6.62 -18.20 4.71
N ILE A 81 -6.01 -18.86 5.69
CA ILE A 81 -6.38 -18.76 7.09
C ILE A 81 -5.21 -18.13 7.84
N THR A 82 -5.47 -17.01 8.48
CA THR A 82 -4.45 -16.32 9.29
C THR A 82 -3.96 -17.20 10.44
N THR A 83 -2.66 -17.16 10.71
CA THR A 83 -2.01 -17.98 11.74
C THR A 83 -1.85 -17.26 13.09
N GLY A 84 -2.19 -15.96 13.15
CA GLY A 84 -1.89 -15.10 14.29
C GLY A 84 -0.49 -14.47 14.24
N THR A 85 0.34 -14.85 13.27
CA THR A 85 1.66 -14.23 13.03
C THR A 85 1.54 -13.07 12.03
N PRO A 86 2.58 -12.22 11.87
CA PRO A 86 2.51 -11.09 10.95
C PRO A 86 2.16 -11.49 9.52
N VAL A 87 1.19 -10.79 8.93
CA VAL A 87 0.77 -10.97 7.52
C VAL A 87 1.49 -9.93 6.66
N SER A 88 2.46 -10.37 5.88
CA SER A 88 3.18 -9.50 4.92
C SER A 88 2.50 -9.52 3.56
N MET A 89 2.31 -8.34 2.97
CA MET A 89 1.73 -8.15 1.64
C MET A 89 2.63 -7.26 0.79
N LEU A 90 2.82 -7.65 -0.47
CA LEU A 90 3.66 -6.98 -1.45
C LEU A 90 2.85 -6.64 -2.72
N ILE A 91 3.11 -5.45 -3.26
CA ILE A 91 2.53 -4.95 -4.52
C ILE A 91 3.67 -4.41 -5.37
N GLU A 92 3.85 -4.96 -6.57
CA GLU A 92 4.89 -4.53 -7.51
C GLU A 92 4.54 -3.19 -8.17
N ASN A 93 5.56 -2.39 -8.48
CA ASN A 93 5.41 -1.19 -9.31
C ASN A 93 5.81 -1.55 -10.75
N VAL A 94 4.87 -1.47 -11.70
CA VAL A 94 5.10 -1.91 -13.09
C VAL A 94 5.19 -0.76 -14.10
N ASP A 95 4.61 0.41 -13.81
CA ASP A 95 4.58 1.57 -14.73
C ASP A 95 5.36 2.76 -14.16
N GLN A 96 6.59 2.49 -13.73
CA GLN A 96 7.51 3.51 -13.22
C GLN A 96 8.21 4.28 -14.35
N ARG A 97 7.65 5.44 -14.72
CA ARG A 97 8.18 6.31 -15.78
C ARG A 97 9.19 7.32 -15.26
N SER A 98 10.41 6.89 -14.97
CA SER A 98 11.45 7.78 -14.43
C SER A 98 11.90 8.92 -15.37
N LYS A 99 11.61 8.83 -16.67
CA LYS A 99 12.11 9.77 -17.70
C LYS A 99 11.41 11.14 -17.70
N ASP A 100 10.20 11.25 -17.15
CA ASP A 100 9.40 12.49 -17.21
C ASP A 100 9.76 13.53 -16.14
N TYR A 101 10.80 13.28 -15.31
CA TYR A 101 11.07 14.03 -14.08
C TYR A 101 12.38 14.84 -14.08
N GLY A 102 13.06 14.99 -15.23
CA GLY A 102 14.36 15.68 -15.33
C GLY A 102 14.34 17.14 -14.88
N GLU A 103 13.31 17.90 -15.28
CA GLU A 103 13.11 19.30 -14.85
C GLU A 103 12.76 19.39 -13.35
N ILE A 104 12.00 18.42 -12.83
CA ILE A 104 11.56 18.36 -11.42
C ILE A 104 12.76 18.11 -10.48
N ALA A 105 13.84 17.51 -10.98
CA ALA A 105 15.07 17.37 -10.20
C ALA A 105 15.66 18.71 -9.75
N ARG A 106 15.34 19.82 -10.45
CA ARG A 106 15.88 21.17 -10.15
C ARG A 106 14.86 22.11 -9.51
N GLN A 107 13.64 21.66 -9.26
CA GLN A 107 12.54 22.50 -8.79
C GLN A 107 11.80 21.86 -7.60
N TYR A 108 11.20 22.69 -6.75
CA TYR A 108 10.27 22.25 -5.71
C TYR A 108 8.84 22.46 -6.20
N ARG A 109 8.02 21.41 -6.20
CA ARG A 109 6.62 21.52 -6.66
C ARG A 109 5.78 22.13 -5.54
N PRO A 110 5.06 23.24 -5.78
CA PRO A 110 4.15 23.81 -4.79
C PRO A 110 3.11 22.79 -4.32
N GLY A 111 2.87 22.72 -3.01
CA GLY A 111 1.93 21.76 -2.40
C GLY A 111 2.45 20.33 -2.27
N HIS A 112 3.65 20.01 -2.77
CA HIS A 112 4.29 18.72 -2.57
C HIS A 112 5.30 18.76 -1.41
N ALA A 113 5.63 17.57 -0.90
CA ALA A 113 6.56 17.42 0.21
C ALA A 113 8.04 17.61 -0.16
N ASP A 114 8.36 17.98 -1.40
CA ASP A 114 9.71 18.00 -1.97
C ASP A 114 10.72 18.77 -1.09
N TYR A 115 10.42 20.04 -0.80
CA TYR A 115 11.29 20.91 0.02
C TYR A 115 11.40 20.39 1.46
N THR A 116 10.27 20.05 2.08
CA THR A 116 10.25 19.57 3.47
C THR A 116 11.01 18.26 3.66
N TYR A 117 10.99 17.37 2.66
CA TYR A 117 11.77 16.13 2.69
C TYR A 117 13.26 16.41 2.61
N GLU A 118 13.68 17.28 1.70
CA GLU A 118 15.09 17.63 1.54
C GLU A 118 15.65 18.33 2.76
N VAL A 119 14.94 19.34 3.31
CA VAL A 119 15.38 20.04 4.52
C VAL A 119 15.45 19.11 5.72
N LYS A 120 14.49 18.18 5.87
CA LYS A 120 14.44 17.27 7.02
C LYS A 120 15.43 16.12 6.95
N TYR A 121 15.64 15.55 5.76
CA TYR A 121 16.36 14.29 5.58
C TYR A 121 17.64 14.41 4.75
N GLY A 122 17.89 15.57 4.12
CA GLY A 122 19.03 15.78 3.21
C GLY A 122 18.94 15.00 1.89
N VAL A 123 17.86 14.23 1.68
CA VAL A 123 17.67 13.40 0.49
C VAL A 123 16.23 13.51 -0.01
N ARG A 124 16.08 13.62 -1.33
CA ARG A 124 14.78 13.81 -2.00
C ARG A 124 14.69 12.91 -3.22
N ASP A 125 13.62 12.12 -3.29
CA ASP A 125 13.28 11.39 -4.51
C ASP A 125 12.36 12.22 -5.41
N TYR A 126 12.98 12.93 -6.35
CA TYR A 126 12.31 13.80 -7.32
C TYR A 126 11.51 13.02 -8.37
N ARG A 127 11.70 11.71 -8.52
CA ARG A 127 11.07 10.89 -9.58
C ARG A 127 9.58 10.66 -9.38
N GLY A 128 9.02 11.05 -8.24
CA GLY A 128 7.57 11.03 -8.02
C GLY A 128 7.16 11.09 -6.56
N GLY A 129 7.89 11.90 -5.79
CA GLY A 129 7.67 12.11 -4.36
C GLY A 129 8.14 10.96 -3.46
N GLY A 130 8.73 9.90 -4.03
CA GLY A 130 9.20 8.72 -3.29
C GLY A 130 8.18 8.22 -2.28
N ARG A 131 8.52 8.34 -0.99
CA ARG A 131 7.67 7.89 0.12
C ARG A 131 6.45 8.78 0.41
N SER A 132 6.45 10.05 0.01
CA SER A 132 5.30 10.95 0.21
C SER A 132 4.22 10.77 -0.86
N SER A 133 4.43 9.86 -1.81
CA SER A 133 3.52 9.62 -2.91
C SER A 133 2.22 8.94 -2.45
N ALA A 134 1.12 9.25 -3.13
CA ALA A 134 -0.15 8.53 -2.98
C ALA A 134 -0.05 7.04 -3.34
N ARG A 135 1.06 6.57 -3.94
CA ARG A 135 1.32 5.14 -4.13
C ARG A 135 1.21 4.36 -2.81
N GLU A 136 1.68 4.94 -1.71
CA GLU A 136 1.68 4.33 -0.38
C GLU A 136 0.28 3.92 0.10
N THR A 137 -0.78 4.57 -0.40
CA THR A 137 -2.15 4.21 0.00
C THR A 137 -2.56 2.82 -0.50
N ALA A 138 -1.88 2.21 -1.48
CA ALA A 138 -2.14 0.82 -1.88
C ALA A 138 -1.86 -0.13 -0.73
N ALA A 139 -0.76 0.07 0.00
CA ALA A 139 -0.42 -0.72 1.18
C ALA A 139 -1.47 -0.55 2.29
N ARG A 140 -2.00 0.66 2.47
CA ARG A 140 -3.09 0.91 3.44
C ARG A 140 -4.38 0.22 3.05
N VAL A 141 -4.74 0.24 1.77
CA VAL A 141 -5.95 -0.44 1.27
C VAL A 141 -5.82 -1.95 1.41
N ALA A 142 -4.65 -2.53 1.10
CA ALA A 142 -4.41 -3.96 1.29
C ALA A 142 -4.56 -4.37 2.77
N ALA A 143 -3.93 -3.64 3.69
CA ALA A 143 -4.10 -3.87 5.13
C ALA A 143 -5.54 -3.65 5.60
N GLY A 144 -6.22 -2.63 5.08
CA GLY A 144 -7.61 -2.33 5.39
C GLY A 144 -8.57 -3.43 4.94
N ALA A 145 -8.32 -4.05 3.80
CA ALA A 145 -9.11 -5.19 3.33
C ALA A 145 -9.04 -6.37 4.30
N LEU A 146 -7.84 -6.71 4.81
CA LEU A 146 -7.69 -7.73 5.85
C LEU A 146 -8.36 -7.29 7.17
N ALA A 147 -8.21 -6.02 7.57
CA ALA A 147 -8.85 -5.50 8.78
C ALA A 147 -10.39 -5.62 8.73
N ARG A 148 -11.01 -5.41 7.56
CA ARG A 148 -12.47 -5.62 7.38
C ARG A 148 -12.90 -7.05 7.69
N LYS A 149 -12.05 -8.06 7.42
CA LYS A 149 -12.33 -9.47 7.73
C LYS A 149 -12.27 -9.76 9.23
N VAL A 150 -11.52 -8.95 10.00
CA VAL A 150 -11.44 -9.05 11.47
C VAL A 150 -12.69 -8.49 12.15
N VAL A 151 -13.35 -7.49 11.55
CA VAL A 151 -14.54 -6.82 12.12
C VAL A 151 -15.74 -6.85 11.15
N PRO A 152 -16.28 -8.05 10.81
CA PRO A 152 -17.27 -8.20 9.74
C PRO A 152 -18.60 -7.46 10.00
N GLY A 153 -18.93 -7.16 11.26
CA GLY A 153 -20.14 -6.39 11.64
C GLY A 153 -20.01 -4.87 11.50
N VAL A 154 -18.82 -4.35 11.14
CA VAL A 154 -18.57 -2.91 11.04
C VAL A 154 -18.67 -2.44 9.60
N VAL A 155 -19.59 -1.51 9.34
CA VAL A 155 -19.75 -0.88 8.02
C VAL A 155 -18.97 0.43 7.98
N VAL A 156 -17.90 0.47 7.19
CA VAL A 156 -17.11 1.68 6.92
C VAL A 156 -17.51 2.27 5.57
N ARG A 157 -17.99 3.52 5.56
CA ARG A 157 -18.32 4.30 4.35
C ARG A 157 -17.41 5.52 4.26
N GLY A 158 -17.03 5.89 3.04
CA GLY A 158 -16.39 7.19 2.78
C GLY A 158 -17.38 8.33 3.01
N ALA A 159 -16.86 9.47 3.45
CA ALA A 159 -17.63 10.72 3.53
C ALA A 159 -17.88 11.31 2.14
#